data_AF-A0A3P7G3I2-F1
#
_entry.id   AF-A0A3P7G3I2-F1
#
_cell.length_a   1.000
_cell.length_b   1.000
_cell.length_c   1.000
_cell.angle_alpha   90.00
_cell.angle_beta   90.00
_cell.angle_gamma   90.00
#
_symmetry.space_group_name_H-M   'P 1'
#
loop_
_entity.id
_entity.type
_entity.pdbx_description
1 polymer ?
#
loop_
_entity_poly.entity_id
_entity_poly.type
_entity_poly.pdbx_seq_one_letter_code
_entity_poly.pdbx_strand_id
1 'polypeptide(L)'
;MDSNPKNFANHLIIAVGQLVISRDLIKKVMKKLLKDKIITSNEYERNFQCFENLSDEQLPTVVLISNILQKNCAYFQIDTK
;
A
#
# COMPACT_ATOMS: atom_id res chain seq x y z
N MET A 1 -20.77 -21.49 14.80
CA MET A 1 -20.11 -20.23 14.35
C MET A 1 -20.98 -19.65 13.27
N ASP A 2 -21.40 -18.40 13.40
CA ASP A 2 -22.16 -17.72 12.35
C ASP A 2 -21.20 -17.45 11.19
N SER A 3 -21.03 -18.42 10.30
CA SER A 3 -20.08 -18.36 9.18
C SER A 3 -20.68 -17.52 8.06
N ASN A 4 -21.11 -16.29 8.38
CA ASN A 4 -21.52 -15.34 7.37
C ASN A 4 -20.29 -15.04 6.51
N PRO A 5 -20.26 -15.43 5.23
CA PRO A 5 -19.09 -15.24 4.37
C PRO A 5 -18.65 -13.77 4.31
N LYS A 6 -19.59 -12.83 4.45
CA LYS A 6 -19.31 -11.39 4.49
C LYS A 6 -18.51 -10.99 5.73
N ASN A 7 -18.86 -11.54 6.90
CA ASN A 7 -18.13 -11.26 8.14
C ASN A 7 -16.71 -11.85 8.08
N PHE A 8 -16.58 -13.07 7.57
CA PHE A 8 -15.28 -13.69 7.36
C PHE A 8 -14.40 -12.89 6.38
N ALA A 9 -14.96 -12.46 5.25
CA ALA A 9 -14.26 -11.62 4.28
C ALA A 9 -13.81 -10.29 4.90
N ASN A 10 -14.67 -9.63 5.67
CA ASN A 10 -14.31 -8.40 6.37
C ASN A 10 -13.17 -8.62 7.36
N HIS A 11 -13.22 -9.70 8.15
CA HIS A 11 -12.13 -10.06 9.07
C HIS A 11 -10.82 -10.32 8.32
N LEU A 12 -10.88 -11.02 7.18
CA LEU A 12 -9.72 -11.30 6.35
C LEU A 12 -9.12 -10.01 5.77
N ILE A 13 -9.95 -9.09 5.27
CA ILE A 13 -9.50 -7.79 4.76
C ILE A 13 -8.78 -6.99 5.84
N ILE A 14 -9.34 -6.96 7.06
CA ILE A 14 -8.71 -6.28 8.20
C ILE A 14 -7.37 -6.95 8.53
N ALA A 15 -7.34 -8.29 8.66
CA ALA A 15 -6.13 -9.02 9.00
C ALA A 15 -5.02 -8.82 7.95
N VAL A 16 -5.35 -8.96 6.66
CA VAL A 16 -4.42 -8.73 5.55
C VAL A 16 -3.95 -7.27 5.54
N GLY A 17 -4.87 -6.34 5.80
CA GLY A 17 -4.58 -4.92 5.85
C GLY A 17 -3.55 -4.53 6.91
N GLN A 18 -3.51 -5.27 8.02
CA GLN A 18 -2.55 -5.08 9.12
C GLN A 18 -1.22 -5.81 8.91
N LEU A 19 -1.06 -6.60 7.84
CA LEU A 19 0.22 -7.24 7.55
C LEU A 19 1.27 -6.19 7.19
N VAL A 20 2.42 -6.29 7.86
CA VAL A 20 3.61 -5.48 7.57
C VAL A 20 4.20 -5.91 6.24
N ILE A 21 4.47 -4.94 5.36
CA ILE A 21 5.13 -5.19 4.08
C ILE A 21 6.64 -5.16 4.30
N SER A 22 7.34 -6.20 3.86
CA SER A 22 8.80 -6.22 3.94
C SER A 22 9.43 -5.12 3.08
N ARG A 23 10.58 -4.59 3.51
CA ARG A 23 11.34 -3.56 2.79
C ARG A 23 11.60 -3.94 1.34
N ASP A 24 11.96 -5.19 1.07
CA ASP A 24 12.22 -5.69 -0.28
C ASP A 24 10.97 -5.68 -1.16
N LEU A 25 9.82 -6.02 -0.58
CA LEU A 25 8.55 -5.99 -1.30
C LEU A 25 8.14 -4.54 -1.60
N ILE A 26 8.31 -3.61 -0.66
CA ILE A 26 8.08 -2.18 -0.89
C ILE A 26 8.93 -1.71 -2.07
N LYS A 27 10.25 -1.98 -2.05
CA LYS A 27 11.18 -1.60 -3.13
C LYS A 27 10.75 -2.17 -4.47
N LYS A 28 10.34 -3.44 -4.54
CA LYS A 28 9.86 -4.07 -5.77
C LYS A 28 8.57 -3.44 -6.29
N VAL A 29 7.59 -3.23 -5.41
CA VAL A 29 6.31 -2.60 -5.75
C VAL A 29 6.53 -1.18 -6.26
N MET A 30 7.30 -0.36 -5.54
CA MET A 30 7.53 1.03 -5.93
C MET A 30 8.30 1.14 -7.25
N LYS A 31 9.32 0.31 -7.48
CA LYS A 31 10.01 0.23 -8.78
C LYS A 31 9.06 -0.13 -9.92
N LYS A 32 8.13 -1.05 -9.68
CA LYS A 32 7.10 -1.41 -10.67
C LYS A 32 6.16 -0.24 -10.95
N LEU A 33 5.67 0.44 -9.91
CA LEU A 33 4.77 1.59 -10.07
C LEU A 33 5.45 2.76 -10.79
N LEU A 34 6.74 3.02 -10.53
CA LEU A 34 7.55 4.00 -11.25
C LEU A 34 7.71 3.62 -12.73
N LYS A 35 8.06 2.35 -13.00
CA LYS A 35 8.23 1.84 -14.37
C LYS A 35 6.93 1.93 -15.17
N ASP A 36 5.81 1.60 -14.54
CA ASP A 36 4.49 1.64 -15.14
C ASP A 36 3.92 3.08 -15.20
N LYS A 37 4.70 4.10 -14.79
CA LYS A 37 4.34 5.52 -14.75
C LYS A 37 3.07 5.80 -13.93
N ILE A 38 2.76 4.93 -12.98
CA ILE A 38 1.63 5.08 -12.07
C ILE A 38 1.96 6.10 -10.98
N ILE A 39 3.23 6.12 -10.55
CA ILE A 39 3.77 7.14 -9.66
C ILE A 39 4.95 7.82 -10.34
N THR A 40 5.14 9.09 -10.05
CA THR A 40 6.29 9.88 -10.49
C THR A 40 7.47 9.72 -9.53
N SER A 41 8.68 10.03 -10.00
CA SER A 41 9.87 10.04 -9.13
C SER A 41 9.71 10.98 -7.93
N ASN A 42 9.06 12.13 -8.13
CA ASN A 42 8.79 13.09 -7.05
C ASN A 42 7.81 12.53 -6.00
N GLU A 43 6.74 11.85 -6.42
CA GLU A 43 5.82 11.17 -5.50
C GLU A 43 6.50 10.03 -4.74
N TYR A 44 7.41 9.30 -5.40
CA TYR A 44 8.22 8.27 -4.77
C TYR A 44 9.13 8.85 -3.68
N GLU A 45 9.93 9.86 -3.99
CA GLU A 45 10.85 10.50 -3.05
C GLU A 45 10.09 11.09 -1.84
N ARG A 46 8.98 11.79 -2.12
CA ARG A 46 8.19 12.45 -1.07
C ARG A 46 7.47 11.47 -0.14
N ASN A 47 6.92 10.39 -0.67
CA ASN A 47 5.97 9.56 0.07
C ASN A 47 6.47 8.15 0.41
N PHE A 48 7.48 7.63 -0.30
CA PHE A 48 7.85 6.22 -0.22
C PHE A 48 9.34 5.97 0.07
N GLN A 49 10.23 6.89 -0.29
CA GLN A 49 11.67 6.73 -0.05
C GLN A 49 12.01 6.60 1.44
N CYS A 50 11.24 7.24 2.32
CA CYS A 50 11.42 7.12 3.77
C CYS A 50 11.37 5.66 4.24
N PHE A 51 10.53 4.81 3.64
CA PHE A 51 10.38 3.40 4.01
C PHE A 51 11.63 2.56 3.73
N GLU A 52 12.53 3.01 2.86
CA GLU A 52 13.77 2.26 2.58
C GLU A 52 14.72 2.24 3.79
N ASN A 53 14.63 3.25 4.66
CA ASN A 53 15.55 3.47 5.78
C ASN A 53 14.91 3.23 7.16
N LEU A 54 13.62 2.88 7.20
CA LEU A 54 12.96 2.56 8.46
C LEU A 54 13.47 1.25 9.06
N SER A 55 13.44 1.17 10.40
CA SER A 55 13.62 -0.11 11.09
C SER A 55 12.48 -1.07 10.77
N ASP A 56 12.70 -2.37 10.97
CA ASP A 56 11.70 -3.40 10.65
C ASP A 56 10.39 -3.22 11.45
N GLU A 57 10.48 -2.66 12.66
CA GLU A 57 9.34 -2.33 13.53
C GLU A 57 8.48 -1.16 13.01
N GLN A 58 9.06 -0.32 12.15
CA GLN A 58 8.42 0.87 11.59
C GLN A 58 7.95 0.65 10.15
N LEU A 59 8.12 -0.55 9.60
CA LEU A 59 7.71 -0.85 8.24
C LEU A 59 6.19 -0.70 8.07
N PRO A 60 5.74 -0.15 6.93
CA PRO A 60 4.34 0.14 6.70
C PRO A 60 3.53 -1.14 6.50
N THR A 61 2.26 -1.09 6.91
CA THR A 61 1.29 -2.15 6.61
C THR A 61 0.70 -1.99 5.21
N VAL A 62 0.04 -3.05 4.73
CA VAL A 62 -0.71 -3.01 3.45
C VAL A 62 -1.70 -1.86 3.42
N VAL A 63 -2.49 -1.68 4.48
CA VAL A 63 -3.46 -0.57 4.57
C VAL A 63 -2.78 0.79 4.48
N LEU A 64 -1.63 0.97 5.13
CA LEU A 64 -0.92 2.25 5.10
C LEU A 64 -0.43 2.59 3.68
N ILE A 65 0.24 1.64 3.00
CA ILE A 65 0.69 1.86 1.61
C ILE A 65 -0.49 2.11 0.68
N SER A 66 -1.58 1.34 0.80
CA SER A 66 -2.79 1.55 0.01
C SER A 66 -3.38 2.94 0.21
N ASN A 67 -3.45 3.42 1.46
CA ASN A 67 -3.94 4.76 1.77
C ASN A 67 -3.04 5.87 1.20
N ILE A 68 -1.72 5.71 1.25
CA ILE A 68 -0.79 6.68 0.68
C ILE A 68 -0.95 6.73 -0.85
N LEU A 69 -1.03 5.57 -1.50
CA LEU A 69 -1.28 5.49 -2.95
C LEU A 69 -2.63 6.10 -3.32
N GLN A 70 -3.69 5.85 -2.56
CA GLN A 70 -5.01 6.45 -2.80
C GLN A 70 -5.01 7.97 -2.72
N LYS A 71 -4.30 8.53 -1.73
CA LYS A 71 -4.29 9.98 -1.49
C LYS A 71 -3.34 10.74 -2.41
N ASN A 72 -2.22 10.12 -2.78
CA ASN A 72 -1.12 10.83 -3.44
C ASN A 72 -0.90 10.42 -4.88
N CYS A 73 -1.47 9.31 -5.34
CA CYS A 73 -1.26 8.80 -6.68
C CYS A 73 -2.59 8.80 -7.44
N ALA A 74 -2.56 9.29 -8.67
CA ALA A 74 -3.74 9.39 -9.53
C ALA A 74 -4.42 8.02 -9.80
N TYR A 75 -3.76 6.91 -9.48
CA TYR A 75 -4.23 5.53 -9.66
C TYR A 75 -5.64 5.27 -9.12
N PHE A 76 -6.03 5.93 -8.04
CA PHE A 76 -7.36 5.77 -7.43
C PHE A 76 -8.33 6.91 -7.73
N GLN A 77 -7.89 7.96 -8.45
CA GLN A 77 -8.79 8.95 -9.04
C GLN A 77 -9.42 8.39 -10.33
N ILE A 78 -9.79 7.11 -10.32
CA ILE A 78 -10.63 6.51 -11.35
C ILE A 78 -11.89 7.37 -11.39
N ASP A 79 -12.07 8.03 -12.53
CA ASP A 79 -13.16 8.91 -12.91
C ASP A 79 -14.39 8.78 -12.00
N THR A 80 -14.49 9.64 -10.99
CA THR A 80 -15.80 10.05 -10.50
C THR A 80 -16.47 10.79 -11.66
N LYS A 81 -17.16 10.04 -12.51
CA LYS A 81 -18.15 10.54 -13.45
C LYS A 81 -19.49 9.94 -13.11
#